data_AF-A0A3B9MR82-F1
#
_entry.id   AF-A0A3B9MR82-F1
#
_cell.length_a   1.000
_cell.length_b   1.000
_cell.length_c   1.000
_cell.angle_alpha   90.00
_cell.angle_beta   90.00
_cell.angle_gamma   90.00
#
_symmetry.space_group_name_H-M   'P 1'
#
loop_
_entity.id
_entity.type
_entity.pdbx_description
1 polymer ?
#
loop_
_entity_poly.entity_id
_entity_poly.type
_entity_poly.pdbx_seq_one_letter_code
_entity_poly.pdbx_strand_id
1 'polypeptide(L)'
;MASITKQNGNGLGGVANEGTWPGIDSRFRLIIIAGLRSKQLLRGSKPRIEVDKRRSRNTSIALEEVKRGLVPFSTVIKKEVHRHEIGALDLN
;
A
#
# COMPACT_ATOMS: atom_id res chain seq x y z
N MET A 1 -16.74 1.43 43.71
CA MET A 1 -17.29 1.07 42.38
C MET A 1 -16.16 1.11 41.37
N ALA A 2 -15.53 -0.03 41.06
CA ALA A 2 -14.45 -0.12 40.09
C ALA A 2 -15.03 -0.62 38.77
N SER A 3 -15.08 0.25 37.76
CA SER A 3 -15.54 -0.08 36.41
C SER A 3 -14.48 -0.92 35.71
N ILE A 4 -14.74 -2.22 35.57
CA ILE A 4 -13.95 -3.13 34.77
C ILE A 4 -14.25 -2.83 33.29
N THR A 5 -13.34 -2.14 32.61
CA THR A 5 -13.44 -1.93 31.16
C THR A 5 -13.22 -3.27 30.45
N LYS A 6 -14.32 -3.79 29.92
CA LYS A 6 -14.46 -5.03 29.16
C LYS A 6 -13.51 -5.05 27.96
N GLN A 7 -12.54 -5.97 28.00
CA GLN A 7 -11.73 -6.33 26.83
C GLN A 7 -12.61 -7.03 25.80
N ASN A 8 -12.70 -6.47 24.60
CA ASN A 8 -13.46 -7.05 23.49
C ASN A 8 -12.52 -7.31 22.31
N GLY A 9 -12.39 -8.58 21.93
CA GLY A 9 -12.05 -8.98 20.56
C GLY A 9 -10.66 -9.56 20.33
N ASN A 10 -10.36 -10.70 20.94
CA ASN A 10 -9.27 -11.57 20.52
C ASN A 10 -9.62 -12.21 19.16
N GLY A 11 -8.83 -11.97 18.11
CA GLY A 11 -8.98 -12.64 16.81
C GLY A 11 -7.97 -12.17 15.77
N LEU A 12 -6.94 -13.01 15.53
CA LEU A 12 -5.88 -12.88 14.50
C LEU A 12 -4.62 -12.09 14.89
N GLY A 13 -4.19 -12.20 16.15
CA GLY A 13 -2.87 -11.76 16.63
C GLY A 13 -1.73 -12.70 16.19
N GLY A 14 -1.53 -12.86 14.89
CA GLY A 14 -0.43 -13.63 14.31
C GLY A 14 0.01 -13.02 12.98
N VAL A 15 1.29 -12.62 12.92
CA VAL A 15 2.08 -12.31 11.71
C VAL A 15 1.88 -11.00 10.95
N ALA A 16 1.83 -9.85 11.62
CA ALA A 16 2.48 -8.63 11.13
C ALA A 16 2.41 -7.56 12.22
N ASN A 17 3.58 -7.13 12.71
CA ASN A 17 3.73 -6.01 13.64
C ASN A 17 2.71 -4.90 13.32
N GLU A 18 1.97 -4.48 14.33
CA GLU A 18 1.16 -3.27 14.34
C GLU A 18 2.12 -2.06 14.30
N GLY A 19 2.73 -1.86 13.14
CA GLY A 19 3.69 -0.80 12.90
C GLY A 19 3.01 0.31 12.13
N THR A 20 2.95 1.49 12.71
CA THR A 20 2.66 2.73 11.99
C THR A 20 3.74 2.90 10.91
N TRP A 21 3.50 2.43 9.70
CA TRP A 21 4.45 2.59 8.60
C TRP A 21 4.39 4.03 8.08
N PRO A 22 5.52 4.67 7.75
CA PRO A 22 5.54 6.05 7.30
C PRO A 22 4.62 6.27 6.09
N GLY A 23 3.58 7.09 6.27
CA GLY A 23 2.63 7.45 5.21
C GLY A 23 1.64 6.35 4.78
N ILE A 24 1.59 5.20 5.48
CA ILE A 24 0.65 4.12 5.19
C ILE A 24 -0.29 3.92 6.37
N ASP A 25 -1.54 4.29 6.12
CA ASP A 25 -2.69 4.26 7.02
C ASP A 25 -3.43 2.91 7.01
N SER A 26 -3.19 2.05 6.02
CA SER A 26 -3.93 0.80 5.83
C SER A 26 -3.04 -0.37 5.44
N ARG A 27 -3.32 -1.55 6.01
CA ARG A 27 -2.69 -2.83 5.65
C ARG A 27 -2.89 -3.19 4.17
N PHE A 28 -4.06 -2.86 3.61
CA PHE A 28 -4.32 -3.10 2.19
C PHE A 28 -3.43 -2.21 1.31
N ARG A 29 -3.22 -0.96 1.73
CA ARG A 29 -2.32 -0.03 1.04
C ARG A 29 -0.87 -0.52 1.09
N LEU A 30 -0.41 -1.04 2.22
CA LEU A 30 0.90 -1.70 2.33
C LEU A 30 1.06 -2.82 1.29
N ILE A 31 0.08 -3.73 1.20
CA ILE A 31 0.10 -4.87 0.27
C ILE A 31 0.15 -4.38 -1.18
N ILE A 32 -0.66 -3.39 -1.55
CA ILE A 32 -0.69 -2.84 -2.91
C ILE A 32 0.65 -2.21 -3.27
N ILE A 33 1.20 -1.34 -2.42
CA ILE A 33 2.47 -0.66 -2.67
C ILE A 33 3.61 -1.69 -2.76
N ALA A 34 3.67 -2.65 -1.84
CA ALA A 34 4.69 -3.71 -1.87
C ALA A 34 4.56 -4.58 -3.13
N GLY A 35 3.33 -4.90 -3.56
CA GLY A 35 3.09 -5.63 -4.81
C GLY A 35 3.58 -4.87 -6.04
N LEU A 36 3.27 -3.58 -6.14
CA LEU A 36 3.78 -2.72 -7.21
C LEU A 36 5.30 -2.63 -7.20
N ARG A 37 5.90 -2.48 -6.01
CA ARG A 37 7.36 -2.43 -5.87
C ARG A 37 8.01 -3.76 -6.25
N SER A 38 7.43 -4.89 -5.85
CA SER A 38 7.94 -6.22 -6.23
C SER A 38 7.94 -6.41 -7.75
N LYS A 39 6.95 -5.86 -8.48
CA LYS A 39 6.95 -5.86 -9.96
C LYS A 39 8.11 -5.05 -10.54
N GLN A 40 8.47 -3.93 -9.92
CA GLN A 40 9.64 -3.14 -10.35
C GLN A 40 10.94 -3.92 -10.14
N LEU A 41 11.10 -4.58 -8.99
CA LEU A 41 12.28 -5.41 -8.70
C LEU A 41 12.39 -6.59 -9.68
N LEU A 42 11.26 -7.22 -10.03
CA LEU A 42 11.23 -8.27 -11.04
C LEU A 42 11.68 -7.78 -12.43
N ARG A 43 11.40 -6.51 -12.76
CA ARG A 43 11.85 -5.86 -14.00
C ARG A 43 13.31 -5.39 -13.96
N GLY A 44 14.06 -5.72 -12.90
CA GLY A 44 15.47 -5.35 -12.75
C GLY A 44 15.70 -3.99 -12.08
N SER A 45 14.69 -3.40 -11.43
CA SER A 45 14.91 -2.21 -10.60
C SER A 45 15.86 -2.54 -9.45
N LYS A 46 16.78 -1.62 -9.15
CA LYS A 46 17.73 -1.78 -8.04
C LYS A 46 16.99 -1.75 -6.69
N PRO A 47 17.28 -2.71 -5.78
CA PRO A 47 16.86 -2.62 -4.38
C PRO A 47 17.42 -1.35 -3.72
N ARG A 48 16.65 -0.76 -2.81
CA ARG A 48 17.03 0.39 -1.97
C ARG A 48 17.62 0.00 -0.63
N ILE A 49 17.57 -1.29 -0.31
CA ILE A 49 18.19 -1.88 0.88
C ILE A 49 19.32 -2.82 0.45
N GLU A 50 20.33 -2.98 1.30
CA GLU A 50 21.33 -4.02 1.12
C GLU A 50 20.67 -5.39 1.33
N VAL A 51 20.73 -6.22 0.30
CA VAL A 51 20.10 -7.54 0.28
C VAL A 51 21.07 -8.57 -0.21
N ASP A 52 21.13 -9.66 0.54
CA ASP A 52 21.84 -10.85 0.08
C ASP A 52 21.06 -11.47 -1.08
N LYS A 53 21.62 -11.36 -2.28
CA LYS A 53 20.99 -11.74 -3.56
C LYS A 53 20.62 -13.23 -3.61
N ARG A 54 21.26 -14.07 -2.80
CA ARG A 54 21.00 -15.51 -2.76
C ARG A 54 19.79 -15.90 -1.90
N ARG A 55 19.36 -15.03 -0.98
CA ARG A 55 18.36 -15.39 0.06
C ARG A 55 17.10 -14.54 0.03
N SER A 56 17.12 -13.38 -0.64
CA SER A 56 16.03 -12.42 -0.56
C SER A 56 15.08 -12.50 -1.75
N ARG A 57 13.83 -12.90 -1.51
CA ARG A 57 12.75 -12.83 -2.52
C ARG A 57 12.37 -11.37 -2.76
N ASN A 58 12.06 -11.02 -4.02
CA ASN A 58 11.62 -9.66 -4.39
C ASN A 58 10.46 -9.14 -3.53
N THR A 59 9.55 -10.02 -3.11
CA THR A 59 8.43 -9.68 -2.22
C THR A 59 8.89 -9.28 -0.83
N SER A 60 9.87 -9.99 -0.26
CA SER A 60 10.48 -9.64 1.04
C SER A 60 11.21 -8.31 0.96
N ILE A 61 11.98 -8.09 -0.11
CA ILE A 61 12.69 -6.83 -0.35
C ILE A 61 11.70 -5.67 -0.44
N ALA A 62 10.64 -5.83 -1.24
CA ALA A 62 9.62 -4.82 -1.42
C ALA A 62 8.90 -4.49 -0.11
N LEU A 63 8.53 -5.51 0.68
CA LEU A 63 7.89 -5.29 1.99
C LEU A 63 8.80 -4.50 2.94
N GLU A 64 10.08 -4.85 3.02
CA GLU A 64 11.03 -4.15 3.88
C GLU A 64 11.29 -2.72 3.43
N GLU A 65 11.42 -2.48 2.12
CA GLU A 65 11.55 -1.11 1.59
C GLU A 65 10.32 -0.25 1.92
N VAL A 66 9.11 -0.81 1.80
CA VAL A 66 7.86 -0.09 2.05
C VAL A 66 7.68 0.17 3.54
N LYS A 67 7.96 -0.81 4.41
CA LYS A 67 7.90 -0.64 5.87
C LYS A 67 8.88 0.44 6.37
N ARG A 68 10.04 0.57 5.73
CA ARG A 68 11.05 1.60 6.02
C ARG A 68 10.73 2.96 5.39
N GLY A 69 9.66 3.07 4.60
CA GLY A 69 9.31 4.32 3.91
C GLY A 69 10.27 4.70 2.77
N LEU A 70 11.06 3.77 2.25
CA LEU A 70 12.04 4.02 1.18
C LEU A 70 11.40 4.05 -0.21
N VAL A 71 10.15 3.63 -0.33
CA VAL A 71 9.39 3.63 -1.58
C VAL A 71 8.49 4.88 -1.61
N PRO A 72 8.77 5.88 -2.47
CA PRO A 72 7.88 7.01 -2.61
C PRO A 72 6.59 6.58 -3.33
N PHE A 73 5.45 7.05 -2.85
CA PHE A 73 4.15 6.86 -3.47
C PHE A 73 3.27 8.08 -3.25
N SER A 74 2.34 8.33 -4.17
CA SER A 74 1.36 9.40 -4.09
C SER A 74 -0.02 8.88 -4.44
N THR A 75 -1.06 9.36 -3.76
CA THR A 75 -2.44 9.06 -4.13
C THR A 75 -2.81 9.91 -5.33
N VAL A 76 -3.15 9.27 -6.45
CA VAL A 76 -3.69 9.98 -7.61
C VAL A 76 -5.20 10.05 -7.44
N ILE A 77 -5.72 11.18 -6.98
CA ILE A 77 -7.17 11.43 -6.97
C ILE A 77 -7.56 11.68 -8.42
N LYS A 78 -8.11 10.66 -9.10
CA LYS A 78 -8.71 10.87 -10.41
C LYS A 78 -9.95 11.76 -10.20
N LYS A 79 -9.87 13.02 -10.61
CA LYS A 79 -11.08 13.81 -10.86
C LYS A 79 -11.83 13.11 -12.00
N GLU A 80 -13.05 12.68 -11.72
CA GLU A 80 -13.93 12.13 -12.75
C GLU A 80 -14.15 13.19 -13.83
N VAL A 81 -13.72 12.88 -15.06
CA VAL A 81 -14.05 13.67 -16.24
C VAL A 81 -15.53 13.42 -16.52
N HIS A 82 -16.41 14.25 -15.98
CA HIS A 82 -17.82 14.28 -16.36
C HIS A 82 -17.91 14.76 -17.81
N ARG A 83 -17.81 13.84 -18.77
CA ARG A 83 -18.28 14.07 -20.14
C ARG A 83 -19.81 14.05 -20.11
N HIS A 84 -20.41 15.20 -19.79
CA HIS A 84 -21.76 15.50 -20.20
C HIS A 84 -21.69 16.31 -21.49
N GLU A 85 -21.59 15.61 -22.61
CA GLU A 85 -22.02 16.16 -23.89
C GLU A 85 -23.46 15.66 -24.10
N ILE A 86 -24.40 16.40 -23.52
CA ILE A 86 -25.81 16.34 -23.90
C ILE A 86 -26.17 17.78 -24.32
N GLY A 87 -26.41 17.98 -25.61
CA GLY A 87 -26.82 19.25 -26.21
C GLY A 87 -26.15 19.44 -27.58
N ALA A 88 -26.83 19.57 -28.70
CA ALA A 88 -28.26 19.69 -28.95
C ALA A 88 -28.52 19.26 -30.40
N LEU A 89 -29.71 18.70 -30.62
CA LEU A 89 -30.34 18.64 -31.92
C LEU A 89 -30.61 20.08 -32.37
N ASP A 90 -29.77 20.64 -33.25
CA ASP A 90 -30.16 21.79 -34.04
C ASP A 90 -30.72 21.29 -35.38
N LEU A 91 -32.05 21.29 -35.42
CA LEU A 91 -32.85 21.31 -36.63
C LEU A 91 -32.50 22.57 -37.44
N ASN A 92 -32.05 22.40 -38.68
CA ASN A 92 -32.52 23.22 -39.81
C ASN A 92 -32.32 22.48 -41.13
#